data_AF-A0AAW0F0V6-F1
#
_entry.id   AF-A0AAW0F0V6-F1
#
_cell.length_a   1.000
_cell.length_b   1.000
_cell.length_c   1.000
_cell.angle_alpha   90.00
_cell.angle_beta   90.00
_cell.angle_gamma   90.00
#
_symmetry.space_group_name_H-M   'P 1'
#
loop_
_entity.id
_entity.type
_entity.pdbx_description
1 polymer ?
#
loop_
_entity_poly.entity_id
_entity_poly.type
_entity_poly.pdbx_seq_one_letter_code
_entity_poly.pdbx_strand_id
1 'polypeptide(L)'
;MGDEGNRRKVYGFKAERQAHFSKNVRQAYLEDGRSKKDEERARMEAYRKLCKEEGIVSKRLADYDQTRKAATEHLSSTLEQIDYDQSLTNNEKKRRKYNLKRKFAATTVNDIMDKRQRNYSAVSGMEEMQRKRQEEREEKVSARREREKEKKVCVQARKSRNALFAKRTSKGQPVMSSRMESLLLKIEKK
;
A
#
# COMPACT_ATOMS: atom_id res chain seq x y z
N MET A 1 0.83 -63.70 -9.97
CA MET A 1 0.34 -62.46 -10.59
C MET A 1 0.71 -61.31 -9.67
N GLY A 2 1.79 -60.60 -10.00
CA GLY A 2 2.50 -59.69 -9.09
C GLY A 2 1.75 -58.39 -8.85
N ASP A 3 1.53 -58.08 -7.57
CA ASP A 3 1.11 -56.78 -7.05
C ASP A 3 2.30 -55.79 -7.17
N GLU A 4 2.51 -55.24 -8.36
CA GLU A 4 3.52 -54.21 -8.63
C GLU A 4 2.92 -52.80 -8.73
N GLY A 5 1.78 -52.56 -8.07
CA GLY A 5 1.01 -51.33 -8.24
C GLY A 5 1.36 -50.18 -7.28
N ASN A 6 2.05 -50.42 -6.17
CA ASN A 6 2.09 -49.42 -5.07
C ASN A 6 3.43 -49.30 -4.32
N ARG A 7 4.57 -49.48 -5.00
CA ARG A 7 5.87 -49.17 -4.39
C ARG A 7 6.04 -47.64 -4.31
N ARG A 8 5.94 -47.07 -3.10
CA ARG A 8 6.24 -45.65 -2.84
C ARG A 8 7.61 -45.30 -3.43
N LYS A 9 7.67 -44.29 -4.32
CA LYS A 9 8.95 -43.79 -4.83
C LYS A 9 9.78 -43.26 -3.66
N VAL A 10 10.86 -43.96 -3.34
CA VAL A 10 11.81 -43.54 -2.31
C VAL A 10 12.77 -42.53 -2.96
N TYR A 11 12.56 -41.25 -2.68
CA TYR A 11 13.46 -40.19 -3.12
C TYR A 11 14.70 -40.19 -2.23
N GLY A 12 15.85 -40.56 -2.79
CA GLY A 12 17.12 -40.71 -2.05
C GLY A 12 17.63 -39.37 -1.50
N PHE A 13 17.41 -38.28 -2.23
CA PHE A 13 17.93 -36.96 -1.86
C PHE A 13 16.89 -36.08 -1.14
N LYS A 14 17.35 -35.28 -0.16
CA LYS A 14 16.48 -34.33 0.58
C LYS A 14 15.79 -33.32 -0.34
N ALA A 15 16.52 -32.83 -1.35
CA ALA A 15 16.00 -31.89 -2.33
C ALA A 15 14.83 -32.48 -3.15
N GLU A 16 14.95 -33.73 -3.58
CA GLU A 16 13.91 -34.44 -4.31
C GLU A 16 12.67 -34.72 -3.44
N ARG A 17 12.88 -35.12 -2.17
CA ARG A 17 11.78 -35.27 -1.20
C ARG A 17 11.01 -33.96 -1.02
N GLN A 18 11.72 -32.85 -0.87
CA GLN A 18 11.09 -31.53 -0.71
C GLN A 18 10.37 -31.08 -1.98
N ALA A 19 10.96 -31.30 -3.16
CA ALA A 19 10.33 -30.98 -4.44
C ALA A 19 9.03 -31.79 -4.64
N HIS A 20 9.07 -33.09 -4.37
CA HIS A 20 7.90 -33.98 -4.42
C HIS A 20 6.81 -33.57 -3.43
N PHE A 21 7.18 -33.32 -2.16
CA PHE A 21 6.24 -32.83 -1.16
C PHE A 21 5.58 -31.52 -1.61
N SER A 22 6.37 -30.55 -2.07
CA SER A 22 5.83 -29.27 -2.54
C SER A 22 4.89 -29.43 -3.75
N LYS A 23 5.19 -30.39 -4.64
CA LYS A 23 4.35 -30.72 -5.79
C LYS A 23 3.02 -31.32 -5.34
N ASN A 24 3.05 -32.27 -4.40
CA ASN A 24 1.85 -32.93 -3.90
C ASN A 24 0.96 -31.97 -3.10
N VAL A 25 1.55 -31.17 -2.22
CA VAL A 25 0.80 -30.14 -1.48
C VAL A 25 0.16 -29.14 -2.45
N ARG A 26 0.90 -28.70 -3.48
CA ARG A 26 0.35 -27.81 -4.50
C ARG A 26 -0.78 -28.47 -5.29
N GLN A 27 -0.65 -29.75 -5.63
CA GLN A 27 -1.67 -30.48 -6.36
C GLN A 27 -2.94 -30.65 -5.52
N ALA A 28 -2.80 -31.09 -4.27
CA ALA A 28 -3.90 -31.21 -3.32
C ALA A 28 -4.62 -29.87 -3.10
N TYR A 29 -3.86 -28.78 -2.95
CA TYR A 29 -4.43 -27.43 -2.84
C TYR A 29 -5.25 -27.05 -4.09
N LEU A 30 -4.78 -27.40 -5.29
CA LEU A 30 -5.51 -27.11 -6.53
C LEU A 30 -6.75 -27.98 -6.70
N GLU A 31 -6.71 -29.24 -6.25
CA GLU A 31 -7.85 -30.16 -6.27
C GLU A 31 -8.92 -29.72 -5.28
N ASP A 32 -8.53 -29.39 -4.04
CA ASP A 32 -9.41 -28.80 -3.03
C ASP A 32 -10.06 -27.51 -3.53
N GLY A 33 -9.28 -26.63 -4.17
CA GLY A 33 -9.81 -25.40 -4.79
C GLY A 33 -10.81 -25.67 -5.93
N ARG A 34 -10.64 -26.75 -6.70
CA ARG A 34 -11.62 -27.15 -7.73
C ARG A 34 -12.90 -27.69 -7.09
N SER A 35 -12.79 -28.55 -6.08
CA SER A 35 -13.94 -29.06 -5.32
C SER A 35 -14.76 -27.90 -4.75
N LYS A 36 -14.10 -26.97 -4.05
CA LYS A 36 -14.73 -25.78 -3.47
C LYS A 36 -15.44 -24.91 -4.51
N LYS A 37 -14.88 -24.80 -5.71
CA LYS A 37 -15.49 -24.02 -6.80
C LYS A 37 -16.74 -24.70 -7.36
N ASP A 38 -16.73 -26.02 -7.49
CA ASP A 38 -17.90 -26.76 -7.93
C ASP A 38 -18.98 -26.80 -6.84
N GLU A 39 -18.60 -26.93 -5.57
CA GLU A 39 -19.49 -26.79 -4.41
C GLU A 39 -20.09 -25.38 -4.31
N GLU A 40 -19.30 -24.32 -4.52
CA GLU A 40 -19.80 -22.94 -4.60
C GLU A 40 -20.81 -22.77 -5.73
N ARG A 41 -20.52 -23.31 -6.92
CA ARG A 41 -21.46 -23.28 -8.04
C ARG A 41 -22.76 -24.00 -7.69
N ALA A 42 -22.67 -25.21 -7.12
CA ALA A 42 -23.83 -25.98 -6.70
C ALA A 42 -24.66 -25.22 -5.65
N ARG A 43 -24.03 -24.58 -4.67
CA ARG A 43 -24.70 -23.73 -3.68
C ARG A 43 -25.43 -22.56 -4.32
N MET A 44 -24.81 -21.86 -5.27
CA MET A 44 -25.43 -20.71 -5.94
C MET A 44 -26.54 -21.13 -6.90
N GLU A 45 -26.44 -22.30 -7.54
CA GLU A 45 -27.52 -22.86 -8.36
C GLU A 45 -28.70 -23.32 -7.53
N ALA A 46 -28.46 -23.96 -6.37
CA ALA A 46 -29.52 -24.29 -5.41
C ALA A 46 -30.22 -23.01 -4.93
N TYR A 47 -29.46 -21.97 -4.59
CA TYR A 47 -30.02 -20.68 -4.21
C TYR A 47 -30.80 -20.02 -5.35
N ARG A 48 -30.35 -20.12 -6.60
CA ARG A 48 -31.09 -19.64 -7.78
C ARG A 48 -32.41 -20.37 -7.97
N LYS A 49 -32.47 -21.68 -7.72
CA LYS A 49 -33.73 -22.45 -7.76
C LYS A 49 -34.71 -21.93 -6.71
N LEU A 50 -34.26 -21.76 -5.47
CA LEU A 50 -35.09 -21.20 -4.38
C LEU A 50 -35.62 -19.80 -4.74
N CYS A 51 -34.76 -18.89 -5.19
CA CYS A 51 -35.20 -17.55 -5.58
C CYS A 51 -36.21 -17.57 -6.75
N LYS A 52 -36.08 -18.53 -7.67
CA LYS A 52 -37.02 -18.71 -8.78
C LYS A 52 -38.38 -19.24 -8.31
N GLU A 53 -38.37 -20.20 -7.38
CA GLU A 53 -39.60 -20.74 -6.76
C GLU A 53 -40.36 -19.65 -6.00
N GLU A 54 -39.65 -18.74 -5.33
CA GLU A 54 -40.23 -17.60 -4.61
C GLU A 54 -40.52 -16.38 -5.51
N GLY A 55 -40.07 -16.38 -6.76
CA GLY A 55 -40.21 -15.24 -7.68
C GLY A 55 -39.38 -14.00 -7.31
N ILE A 56 -38.32 -14.16 -6.51
CA ILE A 56 -37.49 -13.07 -5.98
C ILE A 56 -36.26 -12.84 -6.86
N VAL A 57 -35.97 -11.58 -7.18
CA VAL A 57 -34.70 -11.17 -7.80
C VAL A 57 -33.66 -10.89 -6.72
N SER A 58 -32.74 -11.83 -6.50
CA SER A 58 -31.69 -11.69 -5.48
C SER A 58 -30.51 -10.83 -5.96
N LYS A 59 -30.24 -9.73 -5.25
CA LYS A 59 -29.04 -8.89 -5.45
C LYS A 59 -27.74 -9.70 -5.30
N ARG A 60 -27.71 -10.63 -4.33
CA ARG A 60 -26.54 -11.49 -4.08
C ARG A 60 -26.19 -12.38 -5.28
N LEU A 61 -27.20 -12.89 -6.01
CA LEU A 61 -26.96 -13.68 -7.23
C LEU A 61 -26.41 -12.78 -8.36
N ALA A 62 -26.94 -11.57 -8.49
CA ALA A 62 -26.45 -10.60 -9.47
C ALA A 62 -24.98 -10.23 -9.22
N ASP A 63 -24.62 -9.92 -7.96
CA ASP A 63 -23.24 -9.60 -7.57
C ASP A 63 -22.30 -10.79 -7.83
N TYR A 64 -22.74 -12.01 -7.52
CA TYR A 64 -21.97 -13.23 -7.81
C TYR A 64 -21.75 -13.43 -9.32
N ASP A 65 -22.78 -13.26 -10.13
CA ASP A 65 -22.66 -13.42 -11.58
C ASP A 65 -21.80 -12.31 -12.20
N GLN A 66 -21.91 -11.07 -11.72
CA GLN A 66 -21.07 -9.95 -12.16
C GLN A 66 -19.61 -10.20 -11.83
N THR A 67 -19.30 -10.62 -10.61
CA THR A 67 -17.93 -10.87 -10.17
C THR A 67 -17.32 -12.07 -10.89
N ARG A 68 -18.11 -13.10 -11.17
CA ARG A 68 -17.70 -14.22 -12.03
C ARG A 68 -17.37 -13.75 -13.45
N LYS A 69 -18.22 -12.93 -14.07
CA LYS A 69 -18.00 -12.38 -15.42
C LYS A 69 -16.74 -11.50 -15.48
N ALA A 70 -16.61 -10.56 -14.54
CA ALA A 70 -15.44 -9.71 -14.44
C ALA A 70 -14.15 -10.52 -14.24
N ALA A 71 -14.20 -11.62 -13.46
CA ALA A 71 -13.06 -12.50 -13.29
C ALA A 71 -12.68 -13.26 -14.57
N THR A 72 -13.67 -13.70 -15.36
CA THR A 72 -13.42 -14.34 -16.66
C THR A 72 -12.85 -13.36 -17.70
N GLU A 73 -13.36 -12.13 -17.73
CA GLU A 73 -12.87 -11.07 -18.62
C GLU A 73 -11.45 -10.63 -18.26
N HIS A 74 -11.17 -10.49 -16.96
CA HIS A 74 -9.82 -10.22 -16.49
C HIS A 74 -8.86 -11.36 -16.91
N LEU A 75 -9.29 -12.62 -16.79
CA LEU A 75 -8.49 -13.76 -17.23
C LEU A 75 -8.22 -13.71 -18.75
N SER A 76 -9.24 -13.48 -19.58
CA SER A 76 -9.06 -13.43 -21.04
C SER A 76 -8.13 -12.28 -21.44
N SER A 77 -8.35 -11.09 -20.90
CA SER A 77 -7.50 -9.92 -21.14
C SER A 77 -6.03 -10.19 -20.74
N THR A 78 -5.81 -10.81 -19.58
CA THR A 78 -4.43 -11.15 -19.13
C THR A 78 -3.79 -12.20 -20.04
N LEU A 79 -4.57 -13.16 -20.56
CA LEU A 79 -4.06 -14.18 -21.49
C LEU A 79 -3.65 -13.55 -22.83
N GLU A 80 -4.44 -12.60 -23.33
CA GLU A 80 -4.15 -11.83 -24.54
C GLU A 80 -2.89 -10.97 -24.36
N GLN A 81 -2.75 -10.29 -23.22
CA GLN A 81 -1.53 -9.53 -22.90
C GLN A 81 -0.27 -10.42 -22.96
N ILE A 82 -0.34 -11.65 -22.42
CA ILE A 82 0.78 -12.61 -22.49
C ILE A 82 1.07 -13.03 -23.93
N ASP A 83 0.06 -13.11 -24.80
CA ASP A 83 0.27 -13.40 -26.22
C ASP A 83 0.99 -12.27 -26.94
N TYR A 84 0.55 -11.03 -26.72
CA TYR A 84 1.11 -9.86 -27.36
C TYR A 84 2.48 -9.46 -26.81
N ASP A 85 2.84 -9.89 -25.60
CA ASP A 85 4.13 -9.58 -24.98
C ASP A 85 5.31 -10.11 -25.82
N GLN A 86 6.01 -9.22 -26.52
CA GLN A 86 7.15 -9.59 -27.38
C GLN A 86 8.43 -9.87 -26.58
N SER A 87 8.48 -9.51 -25.28
CA SER A 87 9.66 -9.74 -24.44
C SER A 87 9.82 -11.21 -24.03
N LEU A 88 8.77 -12.01 -24.15
CA LEU A 88 8.73 -13.39 -23.68
C LEU A 88 8.96 -14.39 -24.80
N THR A 89 9.70 -15.45 -24.48
CA THR A 89 9.79 -16.61 -25.36
C THR A 89 8.46 -17.38 -25.39
N ASN A 90 8.22 -18.12 -26.48
CA ASN A 90 7.01 -18.95 -26.62
C ASN A 90 6.83 -19.96 -25.48
N ASN A 91 7.93 -20.49 -24.94
CA ASN A 91 7.89 -21.44 -23.82
C ASN A 91 7.47 -20.75 -22.51
N GLU A 92 7.94 -19.54 -22.27
CA GLU A 92 7.52 -18.74 -21.11
C GLU A 92 6.06 -18.32 -21.21
N LYS A 93 5.60 -17.90 -22.39
CA LYS A 93 4.18 -17.61 -22.65
C LYS A 93 3.31 -18.82 -22.32
N LYS A 94 3.64 -20.00 -22.87
CA LYS A 94 2.93 -21.26 -22.56
C LYS A 94 2.90 -21.54 -21.07
N ARG A 95 4.03 -21.42 -20.37
CA ARG A 95 4.14 -21.66 -18.92
C ARG A 95 3.32 -20.67 -18.11
N ARG A 96 3.35 -19.36 -18.44
CA ARG A 96 2.58 -18.32 -17.76
C ARG A 96 1.09 -18.55 -17.93
N LYS A 97 0.62 -18.78 -19.17
CA LYS A 97 -0.78 -19.10 -19.46
C LYS A 97 -1.26 -20.34 -18.73
N TYR A 98 -0.49 -21.42 -18.75
CA TYR A 98 -0.84 -22.65 -18.04
C TYR A 98 -1.01 -22.41 -16.53
N ASN A 99 -0.06 -21.70 -15.91
CA ASN A 99 -0.13 -21.37 -14.50
C ASN A 99 -1.33 -20.47 -14.17
N LEU A 100 -1.63 -19.49 -15.03
CA LEU A 100 -2.77 -18.58 -14.87
C LEU A 100 -4.09 -19.35 -14.92
N LYS A 101 -4.31 -20.15 -15.96
CA LYS A 101 -5.50 -21.01 -16.12
C LYS A 101 -5.64 -22.00 -14.96
N ARG A 102 -4.53 -22.62 -14.54
CA ARG A 102 -4.53 -23.58 -13.42
C ARG A 102 -4.92 -22.92 -12.11
N LYS A 103 -4.41 -21.72 -11.81
CA LYS A 103 -4.79 -20.96 -10.62
C LYS A 103 -6.26 -20.55 -10.69
N PHE A 104 -6.70 -20.00 -11.82
CA PHE A 104 -8.09 -19.57 -12.01
C PHE A 104 -9.10 -20.72 -11.86
N ALA A 105 -8.73 -21.92 -12.30
CA ALA A 105 -9.55 -23.11 -12.14
C ALA A 105 -9.81 -23.47 -10.67
N ALA A 106 -8.87 -23.15 -9.77
CA ALA A 106 -8.94 -23.47 -8.35
C ALA A 106 -9.40 -22.29 -7.46
N THR A 107 -9.67 -21.11 -8.03
CA THR A 107 -10.14 -19.95 -7.27
C THR A 107 -11.65 -19.81 -7.34
N THR A 108 -12.28 -19.64 -6.17
CA THR A 108 -13.72 -19.40 -6.01
C THR A 108 -14.05 -17.92 -6.17
N VAL A 109 -15.32 -17.58 -6.38
CA VAL A 109 -15.77 -16.17 -6.45
C VAL A 109 -15.65 -15.51 -5.08
N ASN A 110 -16.00 -16.23 -4.01
CA ASN A 110 -15.78 -15.78 -2.64
C ASN A 110 -14.30 -15.48 -2.36
N ASP A 111 -13.35 -16.31 -2.81
CA ASP A 111 -11.92 -16.01 -2.65
C ASP A 111 -11.53 -14.69 -3.35
N ILE A 112 -12.16 -14.36 -4.48
CA ILE A 112 -11.91 -13.11 -5.20
C ILE A 112 -12.46 -11.93 -4.42
N MET A 113 -13.66 -12.06 -3.84
CA MET A 113 -14.27 -11.02 -3.01
C MET A 113 -13.48 -10.79 -1.72
N ASP A 114 -13.12 -11.85 -1.01
CA ASP A 114 -12.32 -11.78 0.22
C ASP A 114 -10.98 -11.09 -0.03
N LYS A 115 -10.31 -11.40 -1.16
CA LYS A 115 -9.06 -10.73 -1.53
C LYS A 115 -9.25 -9.24 -1.78
N ARG A 116 -10.32 -8.84 -2.47
CA ARG A 116 -10.62 -7.42 -2.71
C ARG A 116 -10.88 -6.69 -1.39
N GLN A 117 -11.65 -7.28 -0.50
CA GLN A 117 -11.98 -6.69 0.81
C GLN A 117 -10.74 -6.55 1.69
N ARG A 118 -9.88 -7.58 1.75
CA ARG A 118 -8.61 -7.54 2.50
C ARG A 118 -7.65 -6.48 1.97
N ASN A 119 -7.54 -6.35 0.64
CA ASN A 119 -6.66 -5.34 0.03
C ASN A 119 -7.13 -3.91 0.33
N TYR A 120 -8.44 -3.68 0.35
CA TYR A 120 -9.00 -2.36 0.71
C TYR A 120 -8.63 -1.99 2.16
N SER A 121 -8.70 -2.94 3.09
CA SER A 121 -8.35 -2.69 4.50
C SER A 121 -6.85 -2.44 4.71
N ALA A 122 -5.97 -3.22 4.06
CA ALA A 122 -4.53 -3.11 4.27
C ALA A 122 -3.91 -1.86 3.60
N VAL A 123 -4.35 -1.53 2.38
CA VAL A 123 -3.82 -0.36 1.63
C VAL A 123 -4.41 0.94 2.16
N SER A 124 -5.71 0.96 2.47
CA SER A 124 -6.36 2.16 3.03
C SER A 124 -5.74 2.61 4.35
N GLY A 125 -5.48 1.66 5.27
CA GLY A 125 -4.81 1.97 6.53
C GLY A 125 -3.38 2.50 6.37
N MET A 126 -2.68 2.09 5.30
CA MET A 126 -1.34 2.62 4.99
C MET A 126 -1.38 4.00 4.35
N GLU A 127 -2.32 4.27 3.45
CA GLU A 127 -2.47 5.57 2.79
C GLU A 127 -2.84 6.66 3.78
N GLU A 128 -3.76 6.40 4.71
CA GLU A 128 -4.13 7.35 5.77
C GLU A 128 -2.94 7.67 6.68
N MET A 129 -2.12 6.66 7.02
CA MET A 129 -0.93 6.87 7.84
C MET A 129 0.16 7.65 7.09
N GLN A 130 0.27 7.45 5.77
CA GLN A 130 1.18 8.24 4.93
C GLN A 130 0.74 9.70 4.79
N ARG A 131 -0.57 9.96 4.63
CA ARG A 131 -1.12 11.33 4.60
C ARG A 131 -0.83 12.08 5.89
N LYS A 132 -1.13 11.48 7.05
CA LYS A 132 -0.81 12.07 8.37
C LYS A 132 0.68 12.39 8.53
N ARG A 133 1.56 11.49 8.07
CA ARG A 133 3.01 11.73 8.12
C ARG A 133 3.47 12.84 7.16
N GLN A 134 2.79 13.05 6.05
CA GLN A 134 3.06 14.15 5.13
C GLN A 134 2.59 15.48 5.73
N GLU A 135 1.37 15.52 6.26
CA GLU A 135 0.82 16.69 6.98
C GLU A 135 1.75 17.12 8.13
N GLU A 136 2.18 16.19 8.99
CA GLU A 136 3.12 16.50 10.08
C GLU A 136 4.48 17.03 9.59
N ARG A 137 4.94 16.61 8.41
CA ARG A 137 6.19 17.10 7.82
C ARG A 137 6.00 18.51 7.27
N GLU A 138 4.88 18.76 6.60
CA GLU A 138 4.52 20.07 6.06
C GLU A 138 4.35 21.10 7.19
N GLU A 139 3.68 20.73 8.28
CA GLU A 139 3.55 21.55 9.49
C GLU A 139 4.90 21.86 10.15
N LYS A 140 5.80 20.88 10.23
CA LYS A 140 7.16 21.10 10.76
C LYS A 140 7.97 22.04 9.87
N VAL A 141 7.80 21.96 8.55
CA VAL A 141 8.49 22.82 7.59
C VAL A 141 7.92 24.24 7.63
N SER A 142 6.60 24.41 7.70
CA SER A 142 5.97 25.74 7.82
C SER A 142 6.37 26.43 9.12
N ALA A 143 6.33 25.72 10.26
CA ALA A 143 6.75 26.25 11.55
C ALA A 143 8.24 26.64 11.59
N ARG A 144 9.12 25.95 10.84
CA ARG A 144 10.53 26.36 10.70
C ARG A 144 10.67 27.63 9.87
N ARG A 145 9.93 27.73 8.75
CA ARG A 145 9.94 28.91 7.87
C ARG A 145 9.45 30.15 8.59
N GLU A 146 8.42 30.04 9.43
CA GLU A 146 7.91 31.14 10.24
C GLU A 146 8.95 31.62 11.25
N ARG A 147 9.56 30.71 12.02
CA ARG A 147 10.64 31.06 12.96
C ARG A 147 11.83 31.72 12.26
N GLU A 148 12.18 31.29 11.05
CA GLU A 148 13.25 31.92 10.27
C GLU A 148 12.88 33.33 9.80
N LYS A 149 11.64 33.55 9.38
CA LYS A 149 11.14 34.88 9.01
C LYS A 149 11.17 35.83 10.21
N GLU A 150 10.68 35.40 11.36
CA GLU A 150 10.70 36.20 12.60
C GLU A 150 12.13 36.55 13.02
N LYS A 151 13.06 35.57 12.98
CA LYS A 151 14.48 35.82 13.27
C LYS A 151 15.08 36.83 12.32
N LYS A 152 14.78 36.75 11.01
CA LYS A 152 15.28 37.72 10.01
C LYS A 152 14.75 39.13 10.31
N VAL A 153 13.46 39.27 10.63
CA VAL A 153 12.86 40.55 11.02
C VAL A 153 13.54 41.12 12.27
N CYS A 154 13.73 40.32 13.31
CA CYS A 154 14.39 40.74 14.55
C CYS A 154 15.84 41.18 14.32
N VAL A 155 16.60 40.44 13.51
CA VAL A 155 17.98 40.79 13.14
C VAL A 155 18.03 42.07 12.33
N GLN A 156 17.12 42.27 11.37
CA GLN A 156 17.04 43.52 10.60
C GLN A 156 16.69 44.71 11.48
N ALA A 157 15.73 44.57 12.40
CA ALA A 157 15.39 45.59 13.38
C ALA A 157 16.58 45.93 14.29
N ARG A 158 17.38 44.93 14.69
CA ARG A 158 18.62 45.15 15.45
C ARG A 158 19.66 45.90 14.63
N LYS A 159 19.86 45.53 13.35
CA LYS A 159 20.81 46.20 12.45
C LYS A 159 20.42 47.66 12.20
N SER A 160 19.14 47.94 11.93
CA SER A 160 18.66 49.31 11.72
C SER A 160 18.80 50.15 12.98
N ARG A 161 18.45 49.59 14.15
CA ARG A 161 18.63 50.26 15.44
C ARG A 161 20.09 50.58 15.73
N ASN A 162 21.00 49.63 15.50
CA ASN A 162 22.44 49.84 15.67
C ASN A 162 23.01 50.88 14.68
N ALA A 163 22.53 50.89 13.43
CA ALA A 163 22.93 51.91 12.45
C ALA A 163 22.47 53.32 12.86
N LEU A 164 21.26 53.45 13.42
CA LEU A 164 20.79 54.73 13.99
C LEU A 164 21.65 55.16 15.19
N PHE A 165 22.04 54.22 16.06
CA PHE A 165 22.97 54.51 17.14
C PHE A 165 24.36 54.90 16.63
N ALA A 166 24.90 54.27 15.60
CA ALA A 166 26.18 54.64 14.99
C ALA A 166 26.18 56.03 14.36
N LYS A 167 25.05 56.48 13.78
CA LYS A 167 24.91 57.86 13.31
C LYS A 167 24.88 58.88 14.46
N ARG A 168 24.25 58.51 15.58
CA ARG A 168 24.17 59.37 16.78
C ARG A 168 25.46 59.34 17.61
N THR A 169 26.25 58.28 17.50
CA THR A 169 27.37 57.97 18.38
C THR A 169 28.48 57.34 17.56
N SER A 170 29.67 57.94 17.53
CA SER A 170 30.76 57.54 16.62
C SER A 170 31.25 56.08 16.77
N LYS A 171 30.78 55.34 17.79
CA LYS A 171 31.19 53.96 18.09
C LYS A 171 30.08 52.90 17.97
N GLY A 172 28.85 53.27 17.57
CA GLY A 172 27.78 52.28 17.31
C GLY A 172 27.25 51.50 18.52
N GLN A 173 27.59 51.94 19.73
CA GLN A 173 27.08 51.41 20.99
C GLN A 173 25.99 52.34 21.53
N PRO A 174 24.98 51.85 22.28
CA PRO A 174 24.11 52.73 23.03
C PRO A 174 24.99 53.51 23.98
N VAL A 175 25.17 54.81 23.72
CA VAL A 175 26.08 55.61 24.51
C VAL A 175 25.48 55.73 25.90
N MET A 176 26.18 55.14 26.86
CA MET A 176 25.92 55.27 28.29
C MET A 176 26.18 56.70 28.80
N SER A 177 26.27 57.70 27.91
CA SER A 177 26.47 59.11 28.24
C SER A 177 25.30 59.63 29.04
N SER A 178 24.06 59.22 28.75
CA SER A 178 22.93 59.63 29.60
C SER A 178 23.07 59.11 31.04
N ARG A 179 23.67 57.91 31.21
CA ARG A 179 23.98 57.35 32.54
C ARG A 179 25.17 58.04 33.18
N MET A 180 26.18 58.41 32.40
CA MET A 180 27.39 59.11 32.85
C MET A 180 27.10 60.59 33.18
N GLU A 181 26.32 61.31 32.36
CA GLU A 181 25.76 62.63 32.65
C GLU A 181 24.85 62.59 33.86
N SER A 182 24.00 61.57 34.03
CA SER A 182 23.18 61.43 35.25
C SER A 182 24.01 61.16 36.51
N LEU A 183 25.17 60.50 36.37
CA LEU A 183 26.11 60.26 37.47
C LEU A 183 26.95 61.53 37.76
N LEU A 184 27.37 62.26 36.73
CA LEU A 184 28.09 63.53 36.86
C LEU A 184 27.19 64.62 37.46
N LEU A 185 25.93 64.74 37.03
CA LEU A 185 24.92 65.62 37.64
C LEU A 185 24.63 65.30 39.12
N LYS A 186 24.81 64.03 39.52
CA LYS A 186 24.72 63.63 40.94
C LYS A 186 25.96 63.97 41.74
N ILE A 187 27.12 64.08 41.09
CA ILE A 187 28.40 64.46 41.70
C ILE A 187 28.53 66.00 41.79
N GLU A 188 28.08 66.74 40.77
CA GLU A 188 28.08 68.21 40.75
C GLU A 188 26.99 68.84 41.66
N LYS A 189 26.00 68.07 42.10
CA LYS A 189 25.01 68.49 43.11
C LYS A 189 25.44 68.18 44.56
N LYS A 190 26.75 68.13 44.83
CA LYS A 190 27.31 68.19 46.18
C LYS A 190 28.04 69.50 46.40
#